data_AF-A0A919CUI7-F1
#
_entry.id   AF-A0A919CUI7-F1
#
_cell.length_a   1.000
_cell.length_b   1.000
_cell.length_c   1.000
_cell.angle_alpha   90.00
_cell.angle_beta   90.00
_cell.angle_gamma   90.00
#
_symmetry.space_group_name_H-M   'P 1'
#
loop_
_entity.id
_entity.type
_entity.pdbx_description
1 polymer ?
#
loop_
_entity_poly.entity_id
_entity_poly.type
_entity_poly.pdbx_seq_one_letter_code
_entity_poly.pdbx_strand_id
1 'polypeptide(L)'
;MMRQVRPVAHRAAQRGAERAAQRGAERAAQPGAERAAQRGAQSCAPGRTPGNEPGMTSTSLPRAGLVVVQPLRRKYCARCRRGPQALLVLEDGAPRCPDCADLGHLVFLPRGDTALTRRAREESTLWAVVVRFNRRKGRYERQGLLVEEGALTRAERRCLADAEARRRRRARDARRRAAQDARFVEAFAAEIRRLYPGCPAERALAVAAHAAERGSGRVGRSAAGRALSESAVTSAVAASVRHRETPYDHLLMAGVPRPEARRRIAPAVESVLRSWREPGAGTRADANSGPGAGAGAGTRAEAEVG
;
A
#
# COMPACT_ATOMS: atom_id res chain seq x y z
N MET A 1 23.35 10.64 -54.39
CA MET A 1 22.14 9.82 -54.18
C MET A 1 21.99 9.52 -52.68
N MET A 2 20.87 9.94 -52.10
CA MET A 2 20.65 10.05 -50.65
C MET A 2 20.54 8.68 -49.96
N ARG A 3 21.37 8.44 -48.94
CA ARG A 3 21.27 7.30 -48.02
C ARG A 3 20.25 7.66 -46.93
N GLN A 4 19.04 7.10 -47.01
CA GLN A 4 18.03 7.29 -45.98
C GLN A 4 18.42 6.59 -44.68
N VAL A 5 18.58 7.36 -43.60
CA VAL A 5 18.79 6.87 -42.23
C VAL A 5 17.40 6.62 -41.62
N ARG A 6 17.07 5.36 -41.32
CA ARG A 6 15.85 5.00 -40.58
C ARG A 6 15.98 5.38 -39.09
N PRO A 7 14.98 6.02 -38.46
CA PRO A 7 15.07 6.49 -37.09
C PRO A 7 15.09 5.34 -36.05
N VAL A 8 15.95 5.50 -35.04
CA VAL A 8 16.28 4.54 -33.96
C VAL A 8 15.05 4.02 -33.19
N ALA A 9 13.96 4.78 -33.15
CA ALA A 9 12.71 4.43 -32.45
C ALA A 9 12.05 3.13 -32.99
N HIS A 10 12.16 2.86 -34.29
CA HIS A 10 11.51 1.70 -34.91
C HIS A 10 12.18 0.36 -34.53
N ARG A 11 13.49 0.39 -34.23
CA ARG A 11 14.26 -0.80 -33.79
C ARG A 11 14.04 -1.14 -32.30
N ALA A 12 13.59 -0.19 -31.48
CA ALA A 12 13.27 -0.43 -30.08
C ALA A 12 11.88 -1.07 -29.91
N ALA A 13 10.90 -0.65 -30.71
CA ALA A 13 9.56 -1.21 -30.71
C ALA A 13 9.52 -2.68 -31.15
N GLN A 14 10.28 -3.05 -32.18
CA GLN A 14 10.35 -4.43 -32.70
C GLN A 14 10.95 -5.41 -31.67
N ARG A 15 12.00 -5.01 -30.93
CA ARG A 15 12.60 -5.83 -29.86
C ARG A 15 11.70 -5.96 -28.62
N GLY A 16 10.76 -5.03 -28.42
CA GLY A 16 9.78 -5.09 -27.33
C GLY A 16 8.70 -6.15 -27.59
N ALA A 17 8.23 -6.23 -28.84
CA ALA A 17 7.23 -7.20 -29.27
C ALA A 17 7.76 -8.65 -29.25
N GLU A 18 9.00 -8.88 -29.69
CA GLU A 18 9.62 -10.22 -29.70
C GLU A 18 9.82 -10.78 -28.27
N ARG A 19 10.21 -9.95 -27.29
CA ARG A 19 10.35 -10.36 -25.88
C ARG A 19 9.00 -10.63 -25.21
N ALA A 20 7.92 -9.99 -25.66
CA ALA A 20 6.57 -10.27 -25.17
C ALA A 20 6.03 -11.60 -25.72
N ALA A 21 6.32 -11.92 -26.98
CA ALA A 21 5.97 -13.20 -27.60
C ALA A 21 6.73 -14.39 -26.97
N GLN A 22 8.04 -14.24 -26.72
CA GLN A 22 8.86 -15.29 -26.06
C GLN A 22 8.37 -15.62 -24.64
N ARG A 23 7.98 -14.61 -23.85
CA ARG A 23 7.39 -14.81 -22.50
C ARG A 23 5.99 -15.45 -22.52
N GLY A 24 5.26 -15.34 -23.63
CA GLY A 24 3.99 -16.01 -23.84
C GLY A 24 4.17 -17.50 -24.13
N ALA A 25 5.15 -17.86 -24.96
CA ALA A 25 5.47 -19.24 -25.32
C ALA A 25 6.01 -20.06 -24.13
N GLU A 26 6.89 -19.48 -23.30
CA GLU A 26 7.45 -20.15 -22.11
C GLU A 26 6.39 -20.44 -21.01
N ARG A 27 5.31 -19.65 -20.95
CA ARG A 27 4.20 -19.87 -20.00
C ARG A 27 3.22 -20.95 -20.45
N ALA A 28 3.14 -21.23 -21.76
CA ALA A 28 2.27 -22.25 -22.32
C ALA A 28 2.88 -23.67 -22.28
N ALA A 29 4.19 -23.80 -22.11
CA ALA A 29 4.91 -25.07 -22.17
C ALA A 29 5.16 -25.75 -20.79
N GLN A 30 4.66 -25.21 -19.67
CA GLN A 30 4.84 -25.83 -18.34
C GLN A 30 3.55 -26.55 -17.89
N PRO A 31 3.55 -27.89 -17.75
CA PRO A 31 2.38 -28.62 -17.28
C PRO A 31 1.98 -28.20 -15.85
N GLY A 32 0.68 -27.94 -15.66
CA GLY A 32 0.13 -27.38 -14.42
C GLY A 32 0.27 -28.25 -13.16
N ALA A 33 0.76 -29.48 -13.28
CA ALA A 33 0.89 -30.44 -12.18
C ALA A 33 2.06 -30.11 -11.23
N GLU A 34 3.18 -29.58 -11.72
CA GLU A 34 4.38 -29.33 -10.88
C GLU A 34 4.20 -28.14 -9.90
N ARG A 35 3.32 -27.18 -10.21
CA ARG A 35 3.01 -26.06 -9.30
C ARG A 35 2.17 -26.47 -8.09
N ALA A 36 1.52 -27.64 -8.12
CA ALA A 36 0.72 -28.17 -7.03
C ALA A 36 1.57 -28.94 -6.01
N ALA A 37 2.61 -29.65 -6.46
CA ALA A 37 3.48 -30.45 -5.60
C ALA A 37 4.34 -29.60 -4.65
N GLN A 38 4.89 -28.47 -5.11
CA GLN A 38 5.80 -27.63 -4.31
C GLN A 38 5.10 -26.79 -3.22
N ARG A 39 3.76 -26.71 -3.22
CA ARG A 39 3.00 -26.08 -2.12
C ARG A 39 2.48 -27.09 -1.10
N GLY A 40 2.64 -28.39 -1.36
CA GLY A 40 2.09 -29.48 -0.54
C GLY A 40 3.00 -29.98 0.59
N ALA A 41 4.22 -29.46 0.74
CA ALA A 41 5.24 -30.07 1.61
C ALA A 41 5.48 -29.38 2.96
N GLN A 42 4.56 -28.56 3.48
CA GLN A 42 4.66 -28.02 4.85
C GLN A 42 3.29 -27.97 5.54
N SER A 43 2.86 -29.15 6.00
CA SER A 43 2.21 -29.44 7.30
C SER A 43 1.11 -30.50 7.14
N CYS A 44 1.46 -31.76 7.39
CA CYS A 44 0.51 -32.84 7.63
C CYS A 44 0.16 -32.91 9.12
N ALA A 45 -1.13 -32.85 9.45
CA ALA A 45 -1.76 -33.53 10.58
C ALA A 45 -3.24 -33.80 10.25
N PRO A 46 -3.85 -34.91 10.72
CA PRO A 46 -4.93 -35.58 10.00
C PRO A 46 -6.36 -35.16 10.43
N GLY A 47 -7.30 -35.38 9.50
CA GLY A 47 -8.71 -35.64 9.81
C GLY A 47 -9.61 -34.42 10.08
N ARG A 48 -10.30 -33.90 9.05
CA ARG A 48 -11.54 -33.13 9.22
C ARG A 48 -12.62 -33.63 8.27
N THR A 49 -13.72 -34.09 8.85
CA THR A 49 -14.98 -34.43 8.18
C THR A 49 -15.60 -33.20 7.51
N PRO A 50 -16.40 -33.38 6.43
CA PRO A 50 -17.08 -32.27 5.78
C PRO A 50 -18.35 -31.93 6.57
N GLY A 51 -18.26 -31.03 7.55
CA GLY A 51 -19.45 -30.70 8.35
C GLY A 51 -19.40 -29.48 9.27
N ASN A 52 -18.25 -28.80 9.44
CA ASN A 52 -18.17 -27.71 10.40
C ASN A 52 -17.59 -26.45 9.74
N GLU A 53 -18.46 -25.46 9.46
CA GLU A 53 -18.01 -24.08 9.31
C GLU A 53 -17.34 -23.69 10.64
N PRO A 54 -16.20 -22.98 10.65
CA PRO A 54 -15.53 -22.64 11.90
C PRO A 54 -16.52 -21.91 12.80
N GLY A 55 -16.71 -22.47 14.00
CA GLY A 55 -17.50 -21.87 15.07
C GLY A 55 -17.14 -20.41 15.20
N MET A 56 -18.18 -19.59 15.40
CA MET A 56 -18.15 -18.14 15.42
C MET A 56 -17.35 -17.63 16.63
N THR A 57 -16.03 -17.82 16.63
CA THR A 57 -15.14 -17.29 17.65
C THR A 57 -14.74 -15.87 17.30
N SER A 58 -15.37 -14.93 18.03
CA SER A 58 -14.83 -13.63 18.44
C SER A 58 -13.99 -12.88 17.39
N THR A 59 -14.60 -12.52 16.27
CA THR A 59 -14.20 -11.30 15.55
C THR A 59 -15.17 -10.22 15.95
N SER A 60 -14.83 -9.53 17.05
CA SER A 60 -15.47 -8.32 17.61
C SER A 60 -16.73 -7.85 16.87
N LEU A 61 -17.82 -8.59 17.07
CA LEU A 61 -19.16 -8.10 16.76
C LEU A 61 -19.39 -6.86 17.64
N PRO A 62 -20.06 -5.81 17.12
CA PRO A 62 -20.37 -4.65 17.94
C PRO A 62 -21.09 -5.11 19.22
N ARG A 63 -20.52 -4.76 20.37
CA ARG A 63 -20.84 -5.26 21.73
C ARG A 63 -22.28 -5.06 22.21
N ALA A 64 -23.19 -4.49 21.41
CA ALA A 64 -24.59 -4.25 21.76
C ALA A 64 -25.44 -4.03 20.49
N GLY A 65 -25.78 -5.09 19.76
CA GLY A 65 -26.69 -4.97 18.63
C GLY A 65 -27.00 -6.30 17.95
N LEU A 66 -28.18 -6.41 17.36
CA LEU A 66 -28.60 -7.57 16.58
C LEU A 66 -27.72 -7.73 15.34
N VAL A 67 -27.39 -8.97 14.99
CA VAL A 67 -26.52 -9.30 13.85
C VAL A 67 -27.26 -10.22 12.90
N VAL A 68 -27.26 -9.85 11.62
CA VAL A 68 -27.86 -10.60 10.53
C VAL A 68 -26.75 -11.01 9.57
N VAL A 69 -26.73 -12.27 9.16
CA VAL A 69 -25.72 -12.85 8.29
C VAL A 69 -26.30 -13.02 6.88
N GLN A 70 -25.59 -12.54 5.87
CA GLN A 70 -25.79 -12.95 4.48
C GLN A 70 -25.03 -14.26 4.24
N PRO A 71 -25.73 -15.40 4.09
CA PRO A 71 -25.07 -16.68 3.92
C PRO A 71 -24.40 -16.78 2.54
N LEU A 72 -23.26 -17.49 2.48
CA LEU A 72 -22.59 -17.78 1.20
C LEU A 72 -23.16 -19.01 0.49
N ARG A 73 -23.90 -19.85 1.21
CA ARG A 73 -24.52 -21.09 0.73
C ARG A 73 -26.02 -21.00 0.92
N ARG A 74 -26.77 -21.81 0.18
CA ARG A 74 -28.21 -21.96 0.37
C ARG A 74 -28.48 -22.47 1.78
N LYS A 75 -29.33 -21.78 2.53
CA LYS A 75 -29.71 -22.10 3.91
C LYS A 75 -31.22 -21.87 4.04
N TYR A 76 -31.84 -22.69 4.87
CA TYR A 76 -33.29 -22.67 5.13
C TYR A 76 -33.53 -22.30 6.59
N CYS A 77 -34.66 -21.64 6.86
CA CYS A 77 -35.04 -21.32 8.23
C CYS A 77 -35.38 -22.61 8.99
N ALA A 78 -34.80 -22.81 10.17
CA ALA A 78 -35.07 -23.99 10.98
C ALA A 78 -36.47 -23.98 11.64
N ARG A 79 -37.17 -22.83 11.68
CA ARG A 79 -38.56 -22.72 12.18
C ARG A 79 -39.58 -22.98 11.08
N CYS A 80 -39.61 -22.12 10.05
CA CYS A 80 -40.63 -22.17 9.00
C CYS A 80 -40.23 -22.99 7.76
N ARG A 81 -39.01 -23.53 7.72
CA ARG A 81 -38.45 -24.32 6.60
C ARG A 81 -38.38 -23.59 5.24
N ARG A 82 -38.76 -22.31 5.17
CA ARG A 82 -38.66 -21.49 3.96
C ARG A 82 -37.19 -21.19 3.61
N GLY A 83 -36.89 -21.17 2.32
CA GLY A 83 -35.58 -20.78 1.79
C GLY A 83 -35.49 -21.03 0.28
N PRO A 84 -34.34 -20.71 -0.34
CA PRO A 84 -33.11 -20.21 0.28
C PRO A 84 -33.24 -18.78 0.83
N GLN A 85 -32.70 -18.55 2.03
CA GLN A 85 -32.76 -17.23 2.69
C GLN A 85 -31.59 -16.34 2.27
N ALA A 86 -31.89 -15.09 1.89
CA ALA A 86 -30.89 -14.06 1.57
C ALA A 86 -30.24 -13.46 2.83
N LEU A 87 -30.95 -13.51 3.96
CA LEU A 87 -30.55 -12.99 5.26
C LEU A 87 -30.93 -13.99 6.34
N LEU A 88 -30.09 -14.17 7.35
CA LEU A 88 -30.32 -15.08 8.46
C LEU A 88 -29.94 -14.45 9.78
N VAL A 89 -30.71 -14.77 10.82
CA VAL A 89 -30.35 -14.51 12.21
C VAL A 89 -29.97 -15.83 12.84
N LEU A 90 -28.95 -15.83 13.70
CA LEU A 90 -28.63 -16.99 14.52
C LEU A 90 -29.25 -16.78 15.89
N GLU A 91 -30.26 -17.58 16.21
CA GLU A 91 -30.92 -17.63 17.50
C GLU A 91 -30.78 -19.04 18.06
N ASP A 92 -30.30 -19.16 19.29
CA ASP A 92 -30.07 -20.45 19.98
C ASP A 92 -29.24 -21.45 19.13
N GLY A 93 -28.28 -20.93 18.36
CA GLY A 93 -27.43 -21.74 17.49
C GLY A 93 -28.11 -22.23 16.20
N ALA A 94 -29.37 -21.88 15.96
CA ALA A 94 -30.12 -22.29 14.78
C ALA A 94 -30.39 -21.11 13.81
N PRO A 95 -30.35 -21.34 12.48
CA PRO A 95 -30.64 -20.29 11.51
C PRO A 95 -32.15 -19.98 11.46
N ARG A 96 -32.49 -18.70 11.62
CA ARG A 96 -33.86 -18.16 11.48
C ARG A 96 -33.89 -17.17 10.32
N CYS A 97 -34.98 -17.14 9.56
CA CYS A 97 -35.23 -16.06 8.61
C CYS A 97 -35.60 -14.77 9.36
N PRO A 98 -35.45 -13.58 8.76
CA PRO A 98 -35.76 -12.31 9.40
C PRO A 98 -37.19 -12.28 9.96
N ASP A 99 -38.18 -12.83 9.25
CA ASP A 99 -39.56 -12.88 9.74
C ASP A 99 -39.72 -13.72 11.00
N CYS A 100 -39.02 -14.85 11.10
CA CYS A 100 -39.12 -15.74 12.27
C CYS A 100 -38.35 -15.23 13.49
N ALA A 101 -37.46 -14.26 13.28
CA ALA A 101 -36.65 -13.57 14.28
C ALA A 101 -37.18 -12.15 14.54
N ASP A 102 -38.43 -11.86 14.15
CA ASP A 102 -39.11 -10.57 14.32
C ASP A 102 -38.40 -9.35 13.68
N LEU A 103 -37.51 -9.57 12.71
CA LEU A 103 -36.81 -8.54 11.93
C LEU A 103 -37.35 -8.38 10.50
N GLY A 104 -38.40 -9.12 10.14
CA GLY A 104 -38.98 -9.11 8.78
C GLY A 104 -39.55 -7.77 8.34
N HIS A 105 -39.95 -6.92 9.29
CA HIS A 105 -40.49 -5.58 9.04
C HIS A 105 -39.41 -4.52 8.79
N LEU A 106 -38.13 -4.88 8.93
CA LEU A 106 -37.02 -3.96 8.71
C LEU A 106 -36.55 -3.99 7.24
N VAL A 107 -36.23 -2.82 6.72
CA VAL A 107 -35.70 -2.65 5.36
C VAL A 107 -34.18 -2.69 5.33
N PHE A 108 -33.63 -3.34 4.31
CA PHE A 108 -32.19 -3.45 4.14
C PHE A 108 -31.58 -2.21 3.49
N LEU A 109 -30.78 -1.48 4.27
CA LEU A 109 -29.97 -0.36 3.81
C LEU A 109 -28.53 -0.83 3.53
N PRO A 110 -28.07 -0.87 2.26
CA PRO A 110 -26.71 -1.23 1.95
C PRO A 110 -25.70 -0.19 2.47
N ARG A 111 -24.45 -0.62 2.67
CA ARG A 111 -23.33 0.29 2.98
C ARG A 111 -23.09 1.24 1.80
N GLY A 112 -22.66 2.47 2.11
CA GLY A 112 -22.28 3.45 1.10
C GLY A 112 -22.25 4.85 1.68
N ASP A 113 -23.40 5.50 1.73
CA ASP A 113 -23.52 6.81 2.35
C ASP A 113 -23.44 6.68 3.88
N THR A 114 -22.30 7.14 4.42
CA THR A 114 -22.04 7.13 5.86
C THR A 114 -22.99 8.03 6.64
N ALA A 115 -23.42 9.16 6.06
CA ALA A 115 -24.39 10.04 6.70
C ALA A 115 -25.77 9.39 6.76
N LEU A 116 -26.21 8.76 5.66
CA LEU A 116 -27.49 8.06 5.61
C LEU A 116 -27.51 6.85 6.55
N THR A 117 -26.51 5.98 6.49
CA THR A 117 -26.45 4.78 7.36
C THR A 117 -26.31 5.12 8.84
N ARG A 118 -25.62 6.22 9.19
CA ARG A 118 -25.57 6.71 10.57
C ARG A 118 -26.92 7.24 11.02
N ARG A 119 -27.57 8.10 10.22
CA ARG A 119 -28.85 8.71 10.56
C ARG A 119 -29.98 7.70 10.62
N ALA A 120 -30.06 6.78 9.67
CA ALA A 120 -31.06 5.72 9.69
C ALA A 120 -30.94 4.88 10.96
N ARG A 121 -29.71 4.59 11.42
CA ARG A 121 -29.49 3.90 12.70
C ARG A 121 -29.91 4.75 13.91
N GLU A 122 -29.62 6.06 13.91
CA GLU A 122 -30.02 6.98 14.99
C GLU A 122 -31.54 7.17 15.08
N GLU A 123 -32.22 7.17 13.93
CA GLU A 123 -33.67 7.41 13.79
C GLU A 123 -34.51 6.13 13.99
N SER A 124 -33.87 4.95 13.94
CA SER A 124 -34.52 3.65 14.17
C SER A 124 -34.45 3.24 15.63
N THR A 125 -35.59 2.81 16.17
CA THR A 125 -35.67 2.17 17.48
C THR A 125 -35.11 0.74 17.42
N LEU A 126 -35.38 0.01 16.34
CA LEU A 126 -34.86 -1.33 16.10
C LEU A 126 -33.99 -1.37 14.84
N TRP A 127 -32.79 -1.94 14.96
CA TRP A 127 -31.88 -2.10 13.84
C TRP A 127 -30.97 -3.32 14.03
N ALA A 128 -30.48 -3.88 12.93
CA ALA A 128 -29.53 -4.97 12.94
C ALA A 128 -28.38 -4.75 11.95
N VAL A 129 -27.17 -5.18 12.30
CA VAL A 129 -26.01 -5.08 11.40
C VAL A 129 -25.98 -6.29 10.47
N VAL A 130 -25.97 -6.03 9.17
CA VAL A 130 -25.83 -7.09 8.17
C VAL A 130 -24.36 -7.33 7.86
N VAL A 131 -23.91 -8.57 8.03
CA VAL A 131 -22.53 -9.01 7.77
C VAL A 131 -22.50 -10.12 6.73
N ARG A 132 -21.37 -10.24 6.04
CA ARG A 132 -21.10 -11.33 5.11
C ARG A 132 -19.68 -11.82 5.28
N PHE A 133 -19.50 -13.14 5.25
CA PHE A 133 -18.17 -13.73 5.33
C PHE A 133 -17.38 -13.47 4.05
N ASN A 134 -16.18 -12.89 4.18
CA ASN A 134 -15.25 -12.70 3.07
C ASN A 134 -14.23 -13.85 3.07
N ARG A 135 -14.40 -14.82 2.16
CA ARG A 135 -13.54 -16.01 2.05
C ARG A 135 -12.07 -15.67 1.85
N ARG A 136 -11.76 -14.62 1.07
CA ARG A 136 -10.38 -14.22 0.77
C ARG A 136 -9.66 -13.66 1.99
N LYS A 137 -10.40 -12.97 2.87
CA LYS A 137 -9.84 -12.33 4.07
C LYS A 137 -10.08 -13.11 5.36
N GLY A 138 -10.79 -14.24 5.29
CA GLY A 138 -11.10 -15.09 6.44
C GLY A 138 -11.91 -14.40 7.55
N ARG A 139 -12.68 -13.35 7.24
CA ARG A 139 -13.40 -12.57 8.25
C ARG A 139 -14.75 -12.06 7.76
N TYR A 140 -15.64 -11.75 8.69
CA TYR A 140 -16.91 -11.08 8.39
C TYR A 140 -16.68 -9.60 8.05
N GLU A 141 -17.35 -9.15 7.00
CA GLU A 141 -17.37 -7.74 6.59
C GLU A 141 -18.80 -7.22 6.66
N ARG A 142 -18.98 -6.02 7.20
CA ARG A 142 -20.26 -5.32 7.23
C ARG A 142 -20.71 -5.00 5.80
N GLN A 143 -21.96 -5.35 5.50
CA GLN A 143 -22.62 -5.10 4.22
C GLN A 143 -23.65 -3.99 4.30
N GLY A 144 -24.26 -3.76 5.46
CA GLY A 144 -25.31 -2.75 5.61
C GLY A 144 -25.97 -2.80 6.98
N LEU A 145 -27.20 -2.29 7.05
CA LEU A 145 -28.09 -2.34 8.21
C LEU A 145 -29.48 -2.80 7.79
N LEU A 146 -30.17 -3.48 8.69
CA LEU A 146 -31.64 -3.50 8.70
C LEU A 146 -32.10 -2.35 9.60
N VAL A 147 -33.04 -1.55 9.12
CA VAL A 147 -33.60 -0.36 9.79
C VAL A 147 -35.09 -0.27 9.54
N GLU A 148 -35.81 0.50 10.35
CA GLU A 148 -37.23 0.76 10.11
C GLU A 148 -37.44 1.65 8.88
N GLU A 149 -38.47 1.37 8.09
CA GLU A 149 -38.78 2.13 6.87
C GLU A 149 -39.05 3.63 7.15
N GLY A 150 -39.81 3.93 8.20
CA GLY A 150 -40.06 5.31 8.62
C GLY A 150 -38.79 6.05 9.05
N ALA A 151 -37.87 5.35 9.71
CA ALA A 151 -36.57 5.91 10.10
C ALA A 151 -35.67 6.18 8.88
N LEU A 152 -35.66 5.25 7.91
CA LEU A 152 -34.95 5.46 6.64
C LEU A 152 -35.48 6.69 5.91
N THR A 153 -36.79 6.82 5.79
CA THR A 153 -37.45 7.97 5.14
C THR A 153 -37.08 9.30 5.80
N ARG A 154 -37.12 9.37 7.14
CA ARG A 154 -36.67 10.56 7.89
C ARG A 154 -35.19 10.87 7.66
N ALA A 155 -34.35 9.83 7.67
CA ALA A 155 -32.92 9.97 7.44
C ALA A 155 -32.61 10.48 6.03
N GLU A 156 -33.31 10.00 5.00
CA GLU A 156 -33.19 10.46 3.61
C GLU A 156 -33.57 11.93 3.47
N ARG A 157 -34.74 12.34 4.00
CA ARG A 157 -35.17 13.74 4.01
C ARG A 157 -34.11 14.65 4.65
N ARG A 158 -33.56 14.25 5.79
CA ARG A 158 -32.51 15.00 6.48
C ARG A 158 -31.20 15.04 5.69
N CYS A 159 -30.84 13.95 4.98
CA CYS A 159 -29.68 13.88 4.09
C CYS A 159 -29.79 14.77 2.87
N LEU A 160 -30.99 14.88 2.29
CA LEU A 160 -31.27 15.78 1.18
C LEU A 160 -31.21 17.24 1.63
N ALA A 161 -31.85 17.56 2.77
CA ALA A 161 -31.90 18.91 3.31
C ALA A 161 -30.51 19.54 3.55
N ASP A 162 -29.52 18.74 3.97
CA ASP A 162 -28.17 19.23 4.27
C ASP A 162 -27.10 18.83 3.24
N ALA A 163 -27.49 18.24 2.11
CA ALA A 163 -26.57 17.72 1.09
C ALA A 163 -25.60 18.79 0.57
N GLU A 164 -26.13 19.96 0.21
CA GLU A 164 -25.30 21.05 -0.35
C GLU A 164 -24.41 21.69 0.72
N ALA A 165 -24.91 21.88 1.95
CA ALA A 165 -24.09 22.36 3.05
C ALA A 165 -22.91 21.42 3.34
N ARG A 166 -23.14 20.09 3.36
CA ARG A 166 -22.09 19.07 3.50
C ARG A 166 -21.12 19.11 2.32
N ARG A 167 -21.61 19.25 1.09
CA ARG A 167 -20.77 19.36 -0.12
C ARG A 167 -19.85 20.58 -0.04
N ARG A 168 -20.38 21.76 0.28
CA ARG A 168 -19.59 23.00 0.44
C ARG A 168 -18.55 22.88 1.56
N ARG A 169 -18.92 22.29 2.70
CA ARG A 169 -17.99 22.04 3.80
C ARG A 169 -16.85 21.12 3.37
N ARG A 170 -17.15 20.00 2.69
CA ARG A 170 -16.13 19.08 2.16
C ARG A 170 -15.20 19.77 1.17
N ALA A 171 -15.73 20.62 0.29
CA ALA A 171 -14.93 21.38 -0.67
C ALA A 171 -13.98 22.36 0.05
N ARG A 172 -14.48 23.13 1.02
CA ARG A 172 -13.64 24.03 1.84
C ARG A 172 -12.58 23.26 2.62
N ASP A 173 -12.95 22.14 3.24
CA ASP A 173 -12.03 21.29 3.97
C ASP A 173 -10.97 20.66 3.05
N ALA A 174 -11.32 20.31 1.82
CA ALA A 174 -10.38 19.83 0.80
C ALA A 174 -9.38 20.92 0.40
N ARG A 175 -9.86 22.14 0.13
CA ARG A 175 -9.00 23.30 -0.18
C ARG A 175 -8.05 23.62 0.96
N ARG A 176 -8.56 23.70 2.21
CA ARG A 176 -7.74 23.94 3.39
C ARG A 176 -6.66 22.86 3.56
N ARG A 177 -7.03 21.60 3.36
CA ARG A 177 -6.10 20.47 3.44
C ARG A 177 -5.03 20.51 2.34
N ALA A 178 -5.39 20.87 1.12
CA ALA A 178 -4.43 21.03 0.02
C ALA A 178 -3.43 22.16 0.31
N ALA A 179 -3.91 23.30 0.83
CA ALA A 179 -3.05 24.42 1.22
C ALA A 179 -2.08 24.03 2.36
N GLN A 180 -2.56 23.30 3.36
CA GLN A 180 -1.71 22.78 4.44
C GLN A 180 -0.65 21.80 3.93
N ASP A 181 -1.02 20.94 2.98
CA ASP A 181 -0.08 19.97 2.40
C ASP A 181 0.98 20.68 1.56
N ALA A 182 0.62 21.69 0.77
CA ALA A 182 1.58 22.52 0.03
C ALA A 182 2.59 23.21 0.98
N ARG A 183 2.11 23.87 2.03
CA ARG A 183 2.97 24.51 3.05
C ARG A 183 3.91 23.50 3.72
N PHE A 184 3.39 22.30 4.02
CA PHE A 184 4.21 21.23 4.58
C PHE A 184 5.31 20.78 3.61
N VAL A 185 4.98 20.59 2.33
CA VAL A 185 5.99 20.22 1.31
C VAL A 185 7.08 21.28 1.20
N GLU A 186 6.70 22.56 1.14
CA GLU A 186 7.64 23.67 1.07
C GLU A 186 8.57 23.71 2.29
N ALA A 187 8.01 23.65 3.50
CA ALA A 187 8.78 23.69 4.74
C ALA A 187 9.69 22.46 4.89
N PHE A 188 9.20 21.27 4.56
CA PHE A 188 9.99 20.04 4.63
C PHE A 188 11.13 20.03 3.60
N ALA A 189 10.88 20.53 2.38
CA ALA A 189 11.92 20.66 1.37
C ALA A 189 12.98 21.71 1.75
N ALA A 190 12.57 22.81 2.38
CA ALA A 190 13.50 23.80 2.91
C ALA A 190 14.39 23.20 4.01
N GLU A 191 13.81 22.41 4.91
CA GLU A 191 14.58 21.74 5.97
C GLU A 191 15.54 20.68 5.41
N ILE A 192 15.14 19.94 4.37
CA ILE A 192 16.07 19.05 3.66
C ILE A 192 17.26 19.84 3.12
N ARG A 193 17.01 20.97 2.43
CA ARG A 193 18.10 21.79 1.87
C ARG A 193 18.99 22.41 2.94
N ARG A 194 18.44 22.69 4.12
CA ARG A 194 19.21 23.17 5.29
C ARG A 194 20.17 22.10 5.82
N LEU A 195 19.68 20.86 5.96
CA LEU A 195 20.47 19.72 6.46
C LEU A 195 21.40 19.11 5.42
N TYR A 196 21.05 19.23 4.14
CA TYR A 196 21.72 18.62 3.00
C TYR A 196 21.89 19.68 1.88
N PRO A 197 22.81 20.65 2.04
CA PRO A 197 22.97 21.75 1.09
C PRO A 197 23.37 21.29 -0.34
N GLY A 198 24.01 20.13 -0.48
CA GLY A 198 24.34 19.53 -1.78
C GLY A 198 23.19 18.75 -2.43
N CYS A 199 22.03 18.63 -1.78
CA CYS A 199 20.87 17.93 -2.34
C CYS A 199 20.18 18.80 -3.42
N PRO A 200 19.95 18.28 -4.64
CA PRO A 200 19.25 19.03 -5.68
C PRO A 200 17.87 19.50 -5.24
N ALA A 201 17.48 20.72 -5.58
CA ALA A 201 16.21 21.32 -5.14
C ALA A 201 14.99 20.46 -5.54
N GLU A 202 14.98 19.94 -6.77
CA GLU A 202 13.94 19.03 -7.26
C GLU A 202 13.88 17.72 -6.45
N ARG A 203 15.04 17.22 -6.02
CA ARG A 203 15.14 16.00 -5.19
C ARG A 203 14.51 16.25 -3.82
N ALA A 204 14.87 17.36 -3.17
CA ALA A 204 14.30 17.76 -1.89
C ALA A 204 12.77 17.92 -1.96
N LEU A 205 12.26 18.56 -3.02
CA LEU A 205 10.83 18.69 -3.28
C LEU A 205 10.15 17.34 -3.48
N ALA A 206 10.75 16.43 -4.25
CA ALA A 206 10.21 15.09 -4.47
C ALA A 206 10.13 14.28 -3.17
N VAL A 207 11.16 14.34 -2.31
CA VAL A 207 11.14 13.67 -0.99
C VAL A 207 10.04 14.27 -0.10
N ALA A 208 9.93 15.60 -0.06
CA ALA A 208 8.92 16.30 0.73
C ALA A 208 7.49 15.98 0.27
N ALA A 209 7.23 16.01 -1.03
CA ALA A 209 5.95 15.64 -1.62
C ALA A 209 5.58 14.19 -1.29
N HIS A 210 6.54 13.27 -1.41
CA HIS A 210 6.34 11.88 -1.03
C HIS A 210 6.04 11.73 0.46
N ALA A 211 6.74 12.45 1.33
CA ALA A 211 6.50 12.43 2.78
C ALA A 211 5.11 12.98 3.17
N ALA A 212 4.53 13.87 2.36
CA ALA A 212 3.24 14.52 2.59
C ALA A 212 2.01 13.68 2.16
N GLU A 213 2.21 12.64 1.35
CA GLU A 213 1.15 11.76 0.84
C GLU A 213 0.26 11.21 1.97
N ARG A 214 -1.07 11.30 1.78
CA ARG A 214 -2.05 10.83 2.76
C ARG A 214 -2.30 9.32 2.65
N GLY A 215 -2.62 8.70 3.80
CA GLY A 215 -3.15 7.33 3.87
C GLY A 215 -2.10 6.21 3.82
N SER A 216 -0.81 6.55 3.70
CA SER A 216 0.29 5.61 3.54
C SER A 216 1.10 5.35 4.83
N GLY A 217 0.78 6.03 5.94
CA GLY A 217 1.55 5.94 7.19
C GLY A 217 2.93 6.60 7.13
N ARG A 218 3.15 7.52 6.19
CA ARG A 218 4.43 8.21 5.97
C ARG A 218 4.74 9.28 7.03
N VAL A 219 6.02 9.63 7.10
CA VAL A 219 6.64 10.50 8.11
C VAL A 219 5.93 11.85 8.25
N GLY A 220 5.44 12.47 7.16
CA GLY A 220 4.88 13.83 7.21
C GLY A 220 3.60 14.00 8.03
N ARG A 221 3.01 12.92 8.56
CA ARG A 221 1.88 12.99 9.49
C ARG A 221 2.22 12.59 10.93
N SER A 222 3.40 12.02 11.18
CA SER A 222 3.87 11.73 12.54
C SER A 222 4.16 13.02 13.30
N ALA A 223 4.16 12.98 14.62
CA ALA A 223 4.50 14.14 15.44
C ALA A 223 5.90 14.69 15.06
N ALA A 224 6.87 13.80 14.94
CA ALA A 224 8.24 14.12 14.52
C ALA A 224 8.31 14.74 13.12
N GLY A 225 7.57 14.20 12.14
CA GLY A 225 7.54 14.76 10.79
C GLY A 225 6.83 16.11 10.72
N ARG A 226 5.77 16.34 11.51
CA ARG A 226 5.11 17.66 11.61
C ARG A 226 5.97 18.71 12.30
N ALA A 227 6.76 18.29 13.28
CA ALA A 227 7.76 19.14 13.94
C ALA A 227 9.02 19.35 13.10
N LEU A 228 9.10 18.76 11.90
CA LEU A 228 10.28 18.79 11.03
C LEU A 228 11.55 18.37 11.77
N SER A 229 11.45 17.35 12.64
CA SER A 229 12.61 16.93 13.42
C SER A 229 13.70 16.41 12.50
N GLU A 230 14.96 16.71 12.83
CA GLU A 230 16.11 16.31 12.00
C GLU A 230 16.13 14.80 11.75
N SER A 231 15.79 13.99 12.75
CA SER A 231 15.69 12.53 12.63
C SER A 231 14.63 12.07 11.64
N ALA A 232 13.48 12.76 11.58
CA ALA A 232 12.39 12.46 10.66
C ALA A 232 12.75 12.85 9.23
N VAL A 233 13.38 14.02 9.06
CA VAL A 233 13.86 14.52 7.77
C VAL A 233 14.95 13.60 7.22
N THR A 234 15.96 13.29 8.04
CA THR A 234 17.04 12.35 7.71
C THR A 234 16.50 10.97 7.31
N SER A 235 15.53 10.44 8.07
CA SER A 235 14.90 9.15 7.75
C SER A 235 14.18 9.16 6.39
N ALA A 236 13.51 10.27 6.06
CA ALA A 236 12.82 10.41 4.78
C ALA A 236 13.80 10.51 3.61
N VAL A 237 14.87 11.28 3.75
CA VAL A 237 15.93 11.40 2.75
C VAL A 237 16.64 10.06 2.56
N ALA A 238 17.05 9.40 3.64
CA ALA A 238 17.69 8.07 3.60
C ALA A 238 16.80 7.02 2.94
N ALA A 239 15.48 7.06 3.19
CA ALA A 239 14.54 6.18 2.51
C ALA A 239 14.47 6.48 1.01
N SER A 240 14.44 7.76 0.62
CA SER A 240 14.46 8.16 -0.79
C SER A 240 15.75 7.74 -1.49
N VAL A 241 16.90 7.86 -0.82
CA VAL A 241 18.21 7.44 -1.33
C VAL A 241 18.27 5.93 -1.54
N ARG A 242 17.82 5.18 -0.52
CA ARG A 242 17.75 3.72 -0.56
C ARG A 242 17.03 3.20 -1.80
N HIS A 243 15.90 3.78 -2.17
CA HIS A 243 15.09 3.25 -3.26
C HIS A 243 15.54 3.67 -4.66
N ARG A 244 16.33 4.74 -4.79
CA ARG A 244 16.64 5.33 -6.11
C ARG A 244 18.11 5.29 -6.48
N GLU A 245 18.99 5.34 -5.49
CA GLU A 245 20.44 5.40 -5.69
C GLU A 245 21.13 4.09 -5.26
N THR A 246 20.37 3.06 -4.86
CA THR A 246 20.92 1.76 -4.47
C THR A 246 20.14 0.61 -5.10
N PRO A 247 20.73 -0.60 -5.24
CA PRO A 247 20.05 -1.77 -5.77
C PRO A 247 19.03 -2.38 -4.78
N TYR A 248 18.53 -1.62 -3.80
CA TYR A 248 17.63 -2.12 -2.76
C TYR A 248 16.42 -2.83 -3.33
N ASP A 249 15.74 -2.22 -4.31
CA ASP A 249 14.54 -2.80 -4.92
C ASP A 249 14.87 -4.10 -5.65
N HIS A 250 16.04 -4.18 -6.31
CA HIS A 250 16.52 -5.40 -6.95
C HIS A 250 16.81 -6.51 -5.91
N LEU A 251 17.45 -6.18 -4.78
CA LEU A 251 17.69 -7.13 -3.70
C LEU A 251 16.38 -7.70 -3.13
N LEU A 252 15.36 -6.86 -2.96
CA LEU A 252 14.03 -7.31 -2.52
C LEU A 252 13.38 -8.24 -3.55
N MET A 253 13.48 -7.93 -4.84
CA MET A 253 12.95 -8.78 -5.91
C MET A 253 13.71 -10.10 -6.04
N ALA A 254 15.00 -10.12 -5.69
CA ALA A 254 15.81 -11.33 -5.60
C ALA A 254 15.54 -12.16 -4.32
N GLY A 255 14.57 -11.76 -3.48
CA GLY A 255 14.17 -12.50 -2.29
C GLY A 255 15.04 -12.24 -1.06
N VAL A 256 15.95 -11.27 -1.10
CA VAL A 256 16.80 -10.93 0.06
C VAL A 256 15.94 -10.33 1.17
N PRO A 257 16.02 -10.83 2.42
CA PRO A 257 15.27 -10.26 3.54
C PRO A 257 15.55 -8.77 3.76
N ARG A 258 14.54 -8.00 4.18
CA ARG A 258 14.65 -6.54 4.35
C ARG A 258 15.79 -6.08 5.27
N PRO A 259 16.06 -6.71 6.44
CA PRO A 259 17.18 -6.32 7.30
C PRO A 259 18.53 -6.52 6.62
N GLU A 260 18.68 -7.66 5.93
CA GLU A 260 19.88 -8.01 5.16
C GLU A 260 20.12 -7.02 4.01
N ALA A 261 19.08 -6.76 3.20
CA ALA A 261 19.17 -5.81 2.10
C ALA A 261 19.53 -4.40 2.60
N ARG A 262 18.97 -3.96 3.74
CA ARG A 262 19.32 -2.68 4.38
C ARG A 262 20.77 -2.63 4.85
N ARG A 263 21.28 -3.72 5.45
CA ARG A 263 22.69 -3.80 5.88
C ARG A 263 23.64 -3.66 4.69
N ARG A 264 23.37 -4.36 3.58
CA ARG A 264 24.21 -4.34 2.37
C ARG A 264 24.32 -2.96 1.74
N ILE A 265 23.22 -2.21 1.67
CA ILE A 265 23.21 -0.88 1.04
C ILE A 265 23.63 0.25 1.99
N ALA A 266 23.71 0.00 3.30
CA ALA A 266 23.91 1.05 4.30
C ALA A 266 25.14 1.93 3.99
N PRO A 267 26.31 1.38 3.61
CA PRO A 267 27.47 2.20 3.25
C PRO A 267 27.22 3.10 2.02
N ALA A 268 26.50 2.58 1.00
CA ALA A 268 26.18 3.34 -0.20
C ALA A 268 25.21 4.49 0.10
N VAL A 269 24.18 4.23 0.93
CA VAL A 269 23.25 5.28 1.38
C VAL A 269 24.01 6.36 2.17
N GLU A 270 24.86 5.96 3.11
CA GLU A 270 25.63 6.88 3.94
C GLU A 270 26.60 7.74 3.12
N SER A 271 27.24 7.17 2.10
CA SER A 271 28.11 7.91 1.18
C SER A 271 27.36 9.04 0.46
N VAL A 272 26.16 8.76 -0.05
CA VAL A 272 25.32 9.77 -0.71
C VAL A 272 24.83 10.83 0.27
N LEU A 273 24.43 10.44 1.48
CA LEU A 273 24.01 11.41 2.49
C LEU A 273 25.15 12.33 2.91
N ARG A 274 26.38 11.80 3.03
CA ARG A 274 27.58 12.58 3.36
C ARG A 274 27.93 13.57 2.26
N SER A 275 27.91 13.16 0.99
CA SER A 275 28.21 14.05 -0.13
C SER A 275 27.23 15.23 -0.24
N TRP A 276 25.98 15.03 0.20
CA TRP A 276 25.00 16.12 0.27
C TRP A 276 25.10 17.00 1.52
N ARG A 277 25.68 16.50 2.62
CA ARG A 277 25.96 17.33 3.82
C ARG A 277 27.14 18.27 3.60
N GLU A 278 28.19 17.77 2.95
CA GLU A 278 29.44 18.49 2.72
C GLU A 278 29.77 18.57 1.21
N PRO A 279 29.11 19.46 0.46
CA PRO A 279 29.39 19.66 -0.96
C PRO A 279 30.80 20.27 -1.13
N GLY A 280 31.81 19.40 -1.22
CA GLY A 280 33.22 19.80 -1.39
C GLY A 280 34.27 18.78 -0.96
N ALA A 281 33.91 17.75 -0.18
CA ALA A 281 34.88 16.76 0.29
C ALA A 281 35.22 15.64 -0.73
N GLY A 282 34.45 15.52 -1.82
CA GLY A 282 34.51 14.39 -2.76
C GLY A 282 35.38 14.55 -4.01
N THR A 283 36.08 15.67 -4.21
CA THR A 283 36.84 15.92 -5.46
C THR A 283 38.35 16.11 -5.25
N ARG A 284 38.89 15.80 -4.06
CA ARG A 284 40.34 15.92 -3.78
C ARG A 284 41.13 14.60 -3.75
N ALA A 285 40.50 13.46 -4.03
CA ALA A 285 41.16 12.14 -3.87
C ALA A 285 41.83 11.57 -5.13
N ASP A 286 41.56 12.09 -6.34
CA ASP A 286 41.98 11.42 -7.60
C ASP A 286 43.05 12.18 -8.42
N ALA A 287 43.83 13.07 -7.81
CA ALA A 287 44.87 13.83 -8.51
C ALA A 287 46.32 13.52 -8.09
N ASN A 288 46.59 12.39 -7.41
CA ASN A 288 47.98 11.97 -7.20
C ASN A 288 48.12 10.43 -7.22
N SER A 289 48.16 9.87 -8.41
CA SER A 289 48.67 8.52 -8.69
C SER A 289 49.20 8.49 -10.12
N GLY A 290 50.33 9.17 -10.33
CA GLY A 290 51.19 8.90 -11.49
C GLY A 290 51.97 7.61 -11.24
N PRO A 291 52.04 6.66 -12.20
CA PRO A 291 52.90 5.50 -12.09
C PRO A 291 54.35 5.90 -12.44
N GLY A 292 55.31 5.19 -11.84
CA GLY A 292 56.71 5.58 -11.77
C GLY A 292 57.66 4.95 -12.79
N ALA A 293 58.94 5.20 -12.57
CA ALA A 293 60.12 4.46 -13.07
C ALA A 293 61.34 5.17 -12.42
N GLY A 294 62.30 4.54 -11.74
CA GLY A 294 62.87 3.21 -11.91
C GLY A 294 64.38 3.42 -11.91
N ALA A 295 65.00 3.31 -10.74
CA ALA A 295 66.44 3.44 -10.57
C ALA A 295 67.15 2.24 -11.22
N GLY A 296 68.09 2.53 -12.12
CA GLY A 296 69.03 1.56 -12.68
C GLY A 296 70.44 2.12 -12.57
N ALA A 297 71.23 1.55 -11.67
CA ALA A 297 72.66 1.80 -11.58
C ALA A 297 73.39 1.12 -12.74
N GLY A 298 74.27 1.85 -13.41
CA GLY A 298 75.17 1.36 -14.46
C GLY A 298 76.50 2.09 -14.37
N THR A 299 77.55 1.33 -14.12
CA THR A 299 78.95 1.69 -13.86
C THR A 299 79.72 2.23 -15.07
N ARG A 300 80.76 3.01 -14.74
CA ARG A 300 81.92 3.54 -15.52
C ARG A 300 82.39 2.76 -16.76
N ALA A 301 82.77 3.51 -17.81
CA ALA A 301 83.96 3.36 -18.68
C ALA A 301 84.07 4.66 -19.52
N GLU A 302 85.07 5.52 -19.32
CA GLU A 302 86.34 5.65 -20.07
C GLU A 302 86.25 6.31 -21.47
N ALA A 303 87.34 7.02 -21.82
CA ALA A 303 87.71 7.68 -23.08
C ALA A 303 87.15 9.12 -23.30
N GLU A 304 87.90 10.22 -23.10
CA GLU A 304 89.13 10.73 -23.76
C GLU A 304 88.85 11.48 -25.10
N VAL A 305 89.52 12.64 -25.22
CA VAL A 305 89.83 13.46 -26.43
C VAL A 305 88.75 14.39 -27.00
N GLY A 306 89.08 15.69 -27.03
CA GLY A 306 88.50 16.69 -27.94
C GLY A 306 88.38 18.09 -27.36
#